data_AF-A0A924UII5-F1
#
_entry.id   AF-A0A924UII5-F1
#
_cell.length_a   1.000
_cell.length_b   1.000
_cell.length_c   1.000
_cell.angle_alpha   90.00
_cell.angle_beta   90.00
_cell.angle_gamma   90.00
#
_symmetry.space_group_name_H-M   'P 1'
#
loop_
_entity.id
_entity.type
_entity.pdbx_description
1 polymer ?
#
loop_
_entity_poly.entity_id
_entity_poly.type
_entity_poly.pdbx_seq_one_letter_code
_entity_poly.pdbx_strand_id
1 'polypeptide(L)'
;MSKRKLPVLERAPRKPVELIQGSKVVRFVGVSLGGGKSDKACVAILEYYPENKKIFLSRLFEKIKSDEKISGDSKIHALIDQNNVDIAYVAFDTPWNLPACVTCQKVCPGAEVCKDPHIDWMWKHHNEKVSKKRPKKLFTPYTQRTIEMYLQTELEQPFHMHHAMGANSAPLLARASFLKKRLTAVDCIEVFPKLTLWRLGKSLNMMESQLTDHRAAFGGDESRAQFLQTLNDNDIAFIYTQDMKHMVENNHAFEAFLCGFTAFLKYKGLTEKKPKNFPKNEDWIEFPTQDLKLKDL
;
A
#
# COMPACT_ATOMS: atom_id res chain seq x y z
N MET A 1 27.18 -11.01 36.09
CA MET A 1 27.29 -11.79 34.84
C MET A 1 27.04 -10.86 33.66
N SER A 2 28.06 -10.66 32.84
CA SER A 2 28.10 -9.65 31.76
C SER A 2 27.24 -10.08 30.57
N LYS A 3 26.29 -9.22 30.16
CA LYS A 3 25.49 -9.39 28.93
C LYS A 3 26.39 -9.11 27.73
N ARG A 4 26.92 -10.16 27.09
CA ARG A 4 27.61 -10.06 25.79
C ARG A 4 26.63 -9.50 24.75
N LYS A 5 26.89 -8.28 24.26
CA LYS A 5 26.27 -7.75 23.05
C LYS A 5 26.73 -8.62 21.88
N LEU A 6 25.78 -9.22 21.16
CA LEU A 6 26.06 -9.88 19.88
C LEU A 6 26.46 -8.81 18.86
N PRO A 7 27.54 -9.00 18.08
CA PRO A 7 27.92 -8.06 17.05
C PRO A 7 26.92 -8.15 15.89
N VAL A 8 26.49 -7.00 15.39
CA VAL A 8 25.79 -6.90 14.11
C VAL A 8 26.79 -7.32 13.05
N LEU A 9 26.56 -8.48 12.42
CA LEU A 9 27.32 -8.89 11.23
C LEU A 9 27.10 -7.82 10.15
N GLU A 10 28.15 -7.05 9.86
CA GLU A 10 28.23 -6.24 8.64
C GLU A 10 28.02 -7.19 7.46
N ARG A 11 26.89 -7.02 6.77
CA ARG A 11 26.63 -7.77 5.53
C ARG A 11 27.70 -7.37 4.52
N ALA A 12 28.37 -8.37 3.95
CA ALA A 12 29.27 -8.17 2.83
C ALA A 12 28.55 -7.38 1.72
N PRO A 13 29.24 -6.41 1.07
CA PRO A 13 28.64 -5.66 -0.02
C PRO A 13 28.16 -6.63 -1.11
N ARG A 14 26.86 -6.56 -1.41
CA ARG A 14 26.26 -7.33 -2.51
C ARG A 14 27.03 -6.98 -3.79
N LYS A 15 27.47 -8.00 -4.55
CA LYS A 15 27.99 -7.77 -5.91
C LYS A 15 26.91 -7.04 -6.70
N PRO A 16 27.18 -5.86 -7.26
CA PRO A 16 26.25 -5.21 -8.17
C PRO A 16 25.97 -6.20 -9.30
N VAL A 17 24.70 -6.36 -9.67
CA VAL A 17 24.40 -6.77 -11.04
C VAL A 17 25.11 -5.74 -11.91
N GLU A 18 25.91 -6.19 -12.88
CA GLU A 18 26.51 -5.29 -13.88
C GLU A 18 25.37 -4.66 -14.68
N LEU A 19 24.84 -3.57 -14.13
CA LEU A 19 23.89 -2.69 -14.77
C LEU A 19 24.67 -1.90 -15.82
N ILE A 20 24.14 -1.90 -17.04
CA ILE A 20 24.65 -1.07 -18.13
C ILE A 20 24.65 0.37 -17.63
N GLN A 21 25.86 0.91 -17.41
CA GLN A 21 26.08 2.31 -17.07
C GLN A 21 25.45 3.17 -18.18
N GLY A 22 24.36 3.88 -17.85
CA GLY A 22 23.67 4.79 -18.76
C GLY A 22 22.18 4.55 -18.96
N SER A 23 21.60 3.44 -18.49
CA SER A 23 20.15 3.20 -18.61
C SER A 23 19.34 4.08 -17.65
N LYS A 24 18.27 4.71 -18.16
CA LYS A 24 17.36 5.55 -17.37
C LYS A 24 16.57 4.67 -16.41
N VAL A 25 16.80 4.78 -15.10
CA VAL A 25 16.08 4.01 -14.08
C VAL A 25 14.92 4.84 -13.53
N VAL A 26 13.77 4.22 -13.30
CA VAL A 26 12.65 4.84 -12.58
C VAL A 26 12.41 4.08 -11.28
N ARG A 27 12.29 4.78 -10.16
CA ARG A 27 12.16 4.19 -8.83
C ARG A 27 10.75 4.35 -8.28
N PHE A 28 10.33 3.33 -7.54
CA PHE A 28 9.08 3.32 -6.79
C PHE A 28 9.36 2.87 -5.37
N VAL A 29 8.84 3.61 -4.39
CA VAL A 29 8.99 3.27 -2.98
C VAL A 29 7.66 2.81 -2.45
N GLY A 30 7.61 1.62 -1.85
CA GLY A 30 6.46 1.16 -1.09
C GLY A 30 6.74 1.19 0.40
N VAL A 31 5.79 1.69 1.18
CA VAL A 31 5.88 1.86 2.63
C VAL A 31 4.71 1.15 3.27
N SER A 32 5.00 0.13 4.08
CA SER A 32 4.02 -0.46 4.98
C SER A 32 4.25 0.02 6.40
N LEU A 33 3.27 0.71 6.98
CA LEU A 33 3.41 1.28 8.32
C LEU A 33 2.92 0.32 9.42
N GLY A 34 3.74 0.21 10.47
CA GLY A 34 3.32 -0.32 11.77
C GLY A 34 2.92 0.80 12.74
N GLY A 35 2.50 0.45 13.95
CA GLY A 35 2.33 1.43 15.03
C GLY A 35 3.65 2.15 15.33
N GLY A 36 3.63 3.43 15.69
CA GLY A 36 4.84 4.26 15.83
C GLY A 36 5.86 3.80 16.90
N LYS A 37 5.45 2.93 17.83
CA LYS A 37 6.33 2.30 18.83
C LYS A 37 6.72 0.85 18.49
N SER A 38 6.20 0.31 17.38
CA SER A 38 6.51 -1.04 16.92
C SER A 38 7.70 -1.02 15.96
N ASP A 39 8.31 -2.18 15.76
CA ASP A 39 9.32 -2.46 14.74
C ASP A 39 8.72 -3.19 13.55
N LYS A 40 7.49 -2.83 13.17
CA LYS A 40 6.79 -3.51 12.05
C LYS A 40 6.92 -2.77 10.72
N ALA A 41 7.26 -1.49 10.74
CA ALA A 41 7.35 -0.69 9.51
C ALA A 41 8.43 -1.23 8.57
N CYS A 42 8.08 -1.30 7.29
CA CYS A 42 8.96 -1.79 6.23
C CYS A 42 8.92 -0.85 5.02
N VAL A 43 10.03 -0.79 4.30
CA VAL A 43 10.19 0.01 3.06
C VAL A 43 10.76 -0.89 1.97
N ALA A 44 10.11 -0.94 0.82
CA ALA A 44 10.57 -1.63 -0.37
C ALA A 44 10.90 -0.61 -1.46
N ILE A 45 12.02 -0.80 -2.16
CA ILE A 45 12.44 0.03 -3.29
C ILE A 45 12.46 -0.84 -4.53
N LEU A 46 11.65 -0.45 -5.51
CA LEU A 46 11.58 -1.12 -6.80
C LEU A 46 12.22 -0.22 -7.86
N GLU A 47 12.96 -0.83 -8.77
CA GLU A 47 13.60 -0.17 -9.89
C GLU A 47 13.07 -0.75 -11.20
N TYR A 48 12.54 0.12 -12.05
CA TYR A 48 12.12 -0.22 -13.41
C TYR A 48 13.15 0.28 -14.42
N TYR A 49 13.53 -0.61 -15.32
CA TYR A 49 14.45 -0.37 -16.43
C TYR A 49 13.61 -0.36 -17.72
N PRO A 50 13.21 0.81 -18.24
CA PRO A 50 12.30 0.92 -19.38
C PRO A 50 12.83 0.26 -20.65
N GLU A 51 14.15 0.30 -20.87
CA GLU A 51 14.81 -0.32 -22.01
C GLU A 51 14.62 -1.84 -22.03
N ASN A 52 14.74 -2.48 -20.86
CA ASN A 52 14.58 -3.92 -20.71
C ASN A 52 13.14 -4.34 -20.40
N LYS A 53 12.26 -3.38 -20.10
CA LYS A 53 10.90 -3.60 -19.57
C LYS A 53 10.90 -4.53 -18.34
N LYS A 54 11.91 -4.42 -17.49
CA LYS A 54 12.03 -5.25 -16.27
C LYS A 54 11.95 -4.40 -15.01
N ILE A 55 11.28 -4.94 -14.00
CA ILE A 55 11.21 -4.38 -12.66
C ILE A 55 11.88 -5.31 -11.65
N PHE A 56 12.64 -4.71 -10.73
CA PHE A 56 13.43 -5.41 -9.73
C PHE A 56 13.07 -4.90 -8.33
N LEU A 57 13.01 -5.79 -7.35
CA LEU A 57 13.11 -5.39 -5.95
C LEU A 57 14.59 -5.12 -5.64
N SER A 58 15.00 -3.85 -5.60
CA SER A 58 16.41 -3.48 -5.41
C SER A 58 16.82 -3.50 -3.94
N ARG A 59 15.95 -3.02 -3.06
CA ARG A 59 16.19 -2.97 -1.61
C ARG A 59 14.91 -3.25 -0.83
N LEU A 60 15.07 -3.98 0.27
CA LEU A 60 14.02 -4.23 1.24
C LEU A 60 14.56 -3.91 2.64
N PHE A 61 13.91 -2.97 3.31
CA PHE A 61 14.23 -2.55 4.66
C PHE A 61 13.12 -2.99 5.59
N GLU A 62 13.48 -3.80 6.58
CA GLU A 62 12.53 -4.37 7.52
C GLU A 62 12.79 -3.87 8.93
N LYS A 63 11.79 -4.05 9.78
CA LYS A 63 11.85 -3.81 11.21
C LYS A 63 12.33 -2.42 11.59
N ILE A 64 11.86 -1.41 10.85
CA ILE A 64 12.23 -0.02 11.07
C ILE A 64 11.62 0.43 12.40
N LYS A 65 12.50 0.75 13.35
CA LYS A 65 12.15 1.19 14.70
C LYS A 65 12.97 2.39 15.12
N SER A 66 12.42 3.14 16.08
CA SER A 66 13.14 4.19 16.77
C SER A 66 14.32 3.62 17.55
N ASP A 67 15.43 4.34 17.57
CA ASP A 67 16.49 4.17 18.58
C ASP A 67 16.45 5.36 19.56
N GLU A 68 17.45 5.47 20.43
CA GLU A 68 17.49 6.50 21.49
C GLU A 68 17.42 7.94 20.96
N LYS A 69 17.92 8.20 19.73
CA LYS A 69 18.05 9.57 19.20
C LYS A 69 17.32 9.78 17.88
N ILE A 70 17.04 8.73 17.12
CA ILE A 70 16.45 8.78 15.79
C ILE A 70 15.16 8.00 15.78
N SER A 71 14.06 8.71 15.49
CA SER A 71 12.74 8.08 15.32
C SER A 71 12.71 7.13 14.11
N GLY A 72 11.87 6.10 14.18
CA GLY A 72 11.62 5.23 13.03
C GLY A 72 11.13 6.01 11.80
N ASP A 73 10.39 7.10 12.01
CA ASP A 73 9.90 7.98 10.95
C ASP A 73 11.03 8.76 10.27
N SER A 74 11.98 9.27 11.05
CA SER A 74 13.20 9.89 10.51
C SER A 74 14.02 8.90 9.69
N LYS A 75 14.06 7.62 10.08
CA LYS A 75 14.72 6.57 9.31
C LYS A 75 14.00 6.29 7.99
N ILE A 76 12.66 6.22 8.00
CA ILE A 76 11.87 6.08 6.76
C ILE A 76 12.17 7.24 5.80
N HIS A 77 12.19 8.49 6.29
CA HIS A 77 12.60 9.64 5.50
C HIS A 77 14.00 9.50 4.92
N ALA A 78 14.98 9.17 5.76
CA ALA A 78 16.36 9.01 5.30
C ALA A 78 16.47 7.93 4.22
N LEU A 79 15.72 6.83 4.33
CA LEU A 79 15.68 5.78 3.30
C LEU A 79 15.06 6.27 1.99
N ILE A 80 13.99 7.07 2.04
CA ILE A 80 13.40 7.68 0.84
C ILE A 80 14.37 8.69 0.22
N ASP A 81 14.93 9.59 1.04
CA ASP A 81 15.83 10.67 0.62
C ASP A 81 17.12 10.12 -0.03
N GLN A 82 17.69 9.05 0.54
CA GLN A 82 18.86 8.36 -0.03
C GLN A 82 18.62 7.78 -1.43
N ASN A 83 17.36 7.60 -1.82
CA ASN A 83 16.97 7.04 -3.11
C ASN A 83 16.14 8.03 -3.93
N ASN A 84 16.09 9.31 -3.55
CA ASN A 84 15.16 10.32 -4.09
C ASN A 84 15.36 10.62 -5.58
N VAL A 85 16.53 10.29 -6.13
CA VAL A 85 16.80 10.44 -7.56
C VAL A 85 15.91 9.47 -8.34
N ASP A 86 15.14 10.01 -9.28
CA ASP A 86 14.22 9.27 -10.16
C ASP A 86 13.06 8.55 -9.45
N ILE A 87 12.68 8.94 -8.23
CA ILE A 87 11.44 8.43 -7.61
C ILE A 87 10.24 9.02 -8.33
N ALA A 88 9.43 8.15 -8.94
CA ALA A 88 8.15 8.54 -9.51
C ALA A 88 7.07 8.66 -8.43
N TYR A 89 7.00 7.67 -7.52
CA TYR A 89 5.97 7.64 -6.48
C TYR A 89 6.47 7.01 -5.16
N VAL A 90 5.95 7.52 -4.05
CA VAL A 90 5.98 6.87 -2.73
C VAL A 90 4.59 6.37 -2.37
N ALA A 91 4.41 5.06 -2.29
CA ALA A 91 3.14 4.40 -2.02
C ALA A 91 3.01 3.98 -0.55
N PHE A 92 1.89 4.30 0.09
CA PHE A 92 1.59 3.90 1.47
C PHE A 92 0.41 2.93 1.52
N ASP A 93 0.48 1.93 2.41
CA ASP A 93 -0.60 0.96 2.67
C ASP A 93 -1.71 1.48 3.61
N THR A 94 -1.70 2.77 3.89
CA THR A 94 -2.56 3.40 4.89
C THR A 94 -2.97 4.81 4.46
N PRO A 95 -4.18 5.27 4.84
CA PRO A 95 -4.58 6.65 4.61
C PRO A 95 -3.64 7.67 5.23
N TRP A 96 -3.61 8.88 4.67
CA TRP A 96 -2.94 10.04 5.29
C TRP A 96 -3.84 11.28 5.34
N ASN A 97 -5.00 11.22 4.72
CA ASN A 97 -5.99 12.28 4.69
C ASN A 97 -7.16 11.87 5.58
N LEU A 98 -7.59 12.82 6.41
CA LEU A 98 -8.75 12.64 7.29
C LEU A 98 -10.03 12.55 6.46
N PRO A 99 -11.06 11.83 6.93
CA PRO A 99 -12.39 11.87 6.31
C PRO A 99 -12.91 13.30 6.15
N ALA A 100 -13.62 13.59 5.06
CA ALA A 100 -14.05 14.95 4.72
C ALA A 100 -14.88 15.63 5.82
N CYS A 101 -15.68 14.87 6.57
CA CYS A 101 -16.42 15.40 7.71
C CYS A 101 -15.54 15.91 8.86
N VAL A 102 -14.34 15.33 9.05
CA VAL A 102 -13.43 15.71 10.14
C VAL A 102 -12.71 17.03 9.82
N THR A 103 -12.50 17.32 8.54
CA THR A 103 -11.85 18.55 8.07
C THR A 103 -12.84 19.64 7.65
N CYS A 104 -14.14 19.35 7.71
CA CYS A 104 -15.19 20.29 7.36
C CYS A 104 -15.21 21.49 8.31
N GLN A 105 -15.19 22.70 7.75
CA GLN A 105 -15.19 23.96 8.53
C GLN A 105 -16.61 24.54 8.71
N LYS A 106 -17.63 23.95 8.09
CA LYS A 106 -19.02 24.40 8.20
C LYS A 106 -19.62 23.95 9.55
N VAL A 107 -20.62 24.68 10.05
CA VAL A 107 -21.44 24.19 11.16
C VAL A 107 -22.14 22.91 10.71
N CYS A 108 -21.88 21.80 11.39
CA CYS A 108 -22.35 20.48 10.97
C CYS A 108 -23.84 20.32 11.34
N PRO A 109 -24.74 20.10 10.35
CA PRO A 109 -26.16 19.87 10.63
C PRO A 109 -26.47 18.39 10.99
N GLY A 110 -25.46 17.53 11.07
CA GLY A 110 -25.61 16.07 11.17
C GLY A 110 -25.63 15.39 9.80
N ALA A 111 -25.25 14.11 9.76
CA ALA A 111 -25.14 13.35 8.52
C ALA A 111 -26.51 13.19 7.84
N GLU A 112 -27.58 13.12 8.61
CA GLU A 112 -28.97 12.89 8.20
C GLU A 112 -29.52 14.02 7.31
N VAL A 113 -29.02 15.25 7.50
CA VAL A 113 -29.53 16.45 6.83
C VAL A 113 -28.47 17.08 5.91
N CYS A 114 -27.19 16.80 6.14
CA CYS A 114 -26.09 17.38 5.36
C CYS A 114 -26.21 17.07 3.86
N LYS A 115 -26.09 18.11 3.04
CA LYS A 115 -26.11 18.06 1.55
C LYS A 115 -24.72 18.24 0.94
N ASP A 116 -23.68 18.01 1.73
CA ASP A 116 -22.33 18.04 1.18
C ASP A 116 -22.15 16.83 0.23
N PRO A 117 -21.54 17.00 -0.96
CA PRO A 117 -21.51 15.96 -1.98
C PRO A 117 -21.01 14.59 -1.51
N HIS A 118 -20.07 14.55 -0.53
CA HIS A 118 -19.59 13.29 0.02
C HIS A 118 -20.65 12.59 0.88
N ILE A 119 -21.41 13.33 1.70
CA ILE A 119 -22.51 12.78 2.51
C ILE A 119 -23.65 12.30 1.63
N ASP A 120 -24.05 13.11 0.65
CA ASP A 120 -25.10 12.72 -0.30
C ASP A 120 -24.71 11.44 -1.06
N TRP A 121 -23.44 11.30 -1.45
CA TRP A 121 -22.93 10.07 -2.04
C TRP A 121 -23.01 8.89 -1.07
N MET A 122 -22.56 9.05 0.18
CA MET A 122 -22.60 7.98 1.19
C MET A 122 -24.03 7.51 1.46
N TRP A 123 -25.00 8.42 1.54
CA TRP A 123 -26.42 8.07 1.69
C TRP A 123 -26.96 7.33 0.49
N LYS A 124 -26.72 7.84 -0.72
CA LYS A 124 -27.14 7.18 -1.95
C LYS A 124 -26.61 5.74 -1.99
N HIS A 125 -25.31 5.60 -1.76
CA HIS A 125 -24.63 4.32 -1.72
C HIS A 125 -25.19 3.38 -0.64
N HIS A 126 -25.39 3.88 0.57
CA HIS A 126 -25.96 3.13 1.69
C HIS A 126 -27.37 2.61 1.37
N ASN A 127 -28.23 3.49 0.84
CA ASN A 127 -29.62 3.15 0.51
C ASN A 127 -29.71 2.12 -0.62
N GLU A 128 -28.84 2.20 -1.63
CA GLU A 128 -28.85 1.27 -2.77
C GLU A 128 -28.28 -0.10 -2.42
N LYS A 129 -27.15 -0.15 -1.69
CA LYS A 129 -26.31 -1.36 -1.55
C LYS A 129 -26.33 -2.00 -0.16
N VAL A 130 -26.49 -1.20 0.90
CA VAL A 130 -26.28 -1.65 2.29
C VAL A 130 -27.60 -1.83 3.04
N SER A 131 -28.60 -0.99 2.77
CA SER A 131 -29.92 -1.00 3.43
C SER A 131 -30.65 -2.34 3.33
N LYS A 132 -30.28 -3.17 2.34
CA LYS A 132 -30.81 -4.52 2.08
C LYS A 132 -30.16 -5.61 2.94
N LYS A 133 -29.00 -5.35 3.57
CA LYS A 133 -28.25 -6.31 4.41
C LYS A 133 -28.62 -6.16 5.89
N ARG A 134 -28.64 -7.27 6.63
CA ARG A 134 -28.83 -7.29 8.10
C ARG A 134 -27.52 -7.69 8.81
N PRO A 135 -27.12 -7.02 9.91
CA PRO A 135 -27.74 -5.82 10.50
C PRO A 135 -27.48 -4.57 9.66
N LYS A 136 -28.44 -3.64 9.62
CA LYS A 136 -28.30 -2.35 8.94
C LYS A 136 -27.35 -1.47 9.75
N LYS A 137 -26.06 -1.54 9.48
CA LYS A 137 -25.06 -0.65 10.10
C LYS A 137 -24.98 0.62 9.28
N LEU A 138 -25.36 1.74 9.90
CA LEU A 138 -25.20 3.05 9.29
C LEU A 138 -23.71 3.36 9.12
N PHE A 139 -23.37 4.11 8.07
CA PHE A 139 -22.02 4.61 7.91
C PHE A 139 -21.73 5.70 8.96
N THR A 140 -20.44 5.92 9.21
CA THR A 140 -19.93 6.89 10.19
C THR A 140 -18.99 7.85 9.46
N PRO A 141 -19.46 8.99 8.96
CA PRO A 141 -18.69 9.83 8.03
C PRO A 141 -17.47 10.49 8.67
N TYR A 142 -17.43 10.55 10.01
CA TYR A 142 -16.25 10.99 10.76
C TYR A 142 -15.17 9.89 10.90
N THR A 143 -15.51 8.62 10.64
CA THR A 143 -14.50 7.54 10.58
C THR A 143 -14.21 7.01 9.20
N GLN A 144 -15.23 6.99 8.34
CA GLN A 144 -15.21 6.36 7.03
C GLN A 144 -15.04 7.38 5.91
N ARG A 145 -14.31 6.96 4.87
CA ARG A 145 -14.25 7.65 3.58
C ARG A 145 -15.13 6.95 2.55
N THR A 146 -15.50 7.67 1.51
CA THR A 146 -16.33 7.13 0.42
C THR A 146 -15.67 5.97 -0.32
N ILE A 147 -14.34 5.98 -0.43
CA ILE A 147 -13.56 4.90 -1.06
C ILE A 147 -13.72 3.57 -0.31
N GLU A 148 -13.80 3.58 1.02
CA GLU A 148 -13.93 2.37 1.82
C GLU A 148 -15.28 1.69 1.56
N MET A 149 -16.34 2.48 1.39
CA MET A 149 -17.66 1.97 1.00
C MET A 149 -17.65 1.44 -0.44
N TYR A 150 -16.99 2.16 -1.35
CA TYR A 150 -16.88 1.77 -2.76
C TYR A 150 -16.19 0.41 -2.93
N LEU A 151 -15.03 0.21 -2.30
CA LEU A 151 -14.28 -1.05 -2.38
C LEU A 151 -15.08 -2.24 -1.82
N GLN A 152 -15.97 -2.00 -0.86
CA GLN A 152 -16.79 -3.05 -0.25
C GLN A 152 -17.92 -3.57 -1.16
N THR A 153 -18.38 -2.79 -2.15
CA THR A 153 -19.67 -3.06 -2.82
C THR A 153 -19.67 -2.90 -4.34
N GLU A 154 -18.72 -2.16 -4.92
CA GLU A 154 -18.70 -1.86 -6.37
C GLU A 154 -17.65 -2.67 -7.14
N LEU A 155 -16.78 -3.41 -6.44
CA LEU A 155 -15.76 -4.25 -7.06
C LEU A 155 -16.25 -5.69 -7.29
N GLU A 156 -15.41 -6.48 -7.96
CA GLU A 156 -15.66 -7.87 -8.33
C GLU A 156 -16.06 -8.77 -7.14
N GLN A 157 -15.60 -8.41 -5.94
CA GLN A 157 -16.01 -9.00 -4.68
C GLN A 157 -15.90 -7.95 -3.56
N PRO A 158 -16.49 -8.21 -2.38
CA PRO A 158 -16.37 -7.29 -1.26
C PRO A 158 -14.93 -7.21 -0.71
N PHE A 159 -14.34 -6.02 -0.79
CA PHE A 159 -13.06 -5.75 -0.14
C PHE A 159 -13.26 -4.92 1.12
N HIS A 160 -13.04 -5.55 2.26
CA HIS A 160 -13.16 -4.90 3.57
C HIS A 160 -11.86 -4.21 3.96
N MET A 161 -11.87 -2.89 3.91
CA MET A 161 -10.80 -2.04 4.40
C MET A 161 -11.16 -1.49 5.79
N HIS A 162 -10.16 -1.32 6.65
CA HIS A 162 -10.36 -0.62 7.90
C HIS A 162 -10.69 0.85 7.64
N HIS A 163 -11.65 1.40 8.39
CA HIS A 163 -12.02 2.82 8.25
C HIS A 163 -10.82 3.72 8.54
N ALA A 164 -10.66 4.82 7.81
CA ALA A 164 -9.52 5.72 7.95
C ALA A 164 -9.27 6.19 9.39
N MET A 165 -10.32 6.59 10.11
CA MET A 165 -10.25 6.94 11.53
C MET A 165 -10.83 5.83 12.44
N GLY A 166 -10.74 4.57 12.03
CA GLY A 166 -11.01 3.42 12.89
C GLY A 166 -9.90 3.19 13.91
N ALA A 167 -10.17 2.39 14.96
CA ALA A 167 -9.26 2.19 16.09
C ALA A 167 -7.82 1.76 15.70
N ASN A 168 -7.69 0.92 14.67
CA ASN A 168 -6.39 0.43 14.20
C ASN A 168 -5.73 1.36 13.17
N SER A 169 -6.53 2.02 12.33
CA SER A 169 -6.02 2.85 11.23
C SER A 169 -5.73 4.29 11.64
N ALA A 170 -6.46 4.87 12.60
CA ALA A 170 -6.29 6.27 12.98
C ALA A 170 -4.85 6.61 13.42
N PRO A 171 -4.14 5.78 14.22
CA PRO A 171 -2.74 6.02 14.54
C PRO A 171 -1.80 5.93 13.32
N LEU A 172 -2.10 5.02 12.38
CA LEU A 172 -1.34 4.88 11.14
C LEU A 172 -1.58 6.08 10.22
N LEU A 173 -2.82 6.59 10.18
CA LEU A 173 -3.19 7.79 9.43
C LEU A 173 -2.42 9.00 9.91
N ALA A 174 -2.42 9.23 11.23
CA ALA A 174 -1.65 10.33 11.82
C ALA A 174 -0.15 10.22 11.47
N ARG A 175 0.40 9.01 11.52
CA ARG A 175 1.80 8.73 11.18
C ARG A 175 2.11 8.96 9.70
N ALA A 176 1.27 8.45 8.79
CA ALA A 176 1.43 8.66 7.35
C ALA A 176 1.27 10.14 6.98
N SER A 177 0.29 10.83 7.57
CA SER A 177 0.11 12.27 7.42
C SER A 177 1.33 13.06 7.89
N PHE A 178 1.93 12.66 9.01
CA PHE A 178 3.17 13.26 9.52
C PHE A 178 4.35 13.04 8.57
N LEU A 179 4.55 11.82 8.06
CA LEU A 179 5.60 11.51 7.09
C LEU A 179 5.39 12.33 5.80
N LYS A 180 4.19 12.33 5.23
CA LYS A 180 3.88 13.02 3.98
C LYS A 180 4.24 14.51 4.00
N LYS A 181 4.16 15.19 5.15
CA LYS A 181 4.53 16.62 5.28
C LYS A 181 5.95 16.95 4.84
N ARG A 182 6.88 15.98 4.90
CA ARG A 182 8.28 16.16 4.50
C ARG A 182 8.61 15.57 3.13
N LEU A 183 7.65 14.90 2.49
CA LEU A 183 7.79 14.32 1.15
C LEU A 183 7.20 15.26 0.09
N THR A 184 7.62 16.52 0.08
CA THR A 184 7.07 17.54 -0.83
C THR A 184 7.65 17.48 -2.23
N ALA A 185 8.80 16.83 -2.41
CA ALA A 185 9.50 16.72 -3.70
C ALA A 185 9.07 15.49 -4.51
N VAL A 186 8.24 14.60 -3.95
CA VAL A 186 7.81 13.34 -4.59
C VAL A 186 6.31 13.14 -4.43
N ASP A 187 5.68 12.60 -5.46
CA ASP A 187 4.26 12.30 -5.41
C ASP A 187 3.99 11.09 -4.51
N CYS A 188 3.09 11.24 -3.54
CA CYS A 188 2.66 10.16 -2.68
C CYS A 188 1.34 9.55 -3.20
N ILE A 189 1.22 8.22 -3.21
CA ILE A 189 -0.04 7.51 -3.52
C ILE A 189 -0.51 6.58 -2.39
N GLU A 190 -1.82 6.52 -2.15
CA GLU A 190 -2.40 5.58 -1.19
C GLU A 190 -2.71 4.30 -1.94
N VAL A 191 -2.40 3.15 -1.35
CA VAL A 191 -2.58 1.83 -1.96
C VAL A 191 -3.33 0.93 -1.00
N PHE A 192 -4.18 0.06 -1.56
CA PHE A 192 -4.76 -1.06 -0.82
C PHE A 192 -4.16 -2.38 -1.31
N PRO A 193 -3.08 -2.88 -0.68
CA PRO A 193 -2.26 -3.96 -1.26
C PRO A 193 -3.00 -5.27 -1.48
N LYS A 194 -4.03 -5.56 -0.67
CA LYS A 194 -4.89 -6.75 -0.87
C LYS A 194 -5.51 -6.77 -2.26
N LEU A 195 -5.89 -5.62 -2.81
CA LEU A 195 -6.49 -5.55 -4.13
C LEU A 195 -5.44 -5.69 -5.24
N THR A 196 -4.22 -5.21 -4.99
CA THR A 196 -3.06 -5.48 -5.87
C THR A 196 -2.75 -6.97 -5.93
N LEU A 197 -2.64 -7.63 -4.77
CA LEU A 197 -2.48 -9.08 -4.67
C LEU A 197 -3.59 -9.80 -5.45
N TRP A 198 -4.84 -9.43 -5.22
CA TRP A 198 -5.99 -10.07 -5.86
C TRP A 198 -5.94 -9.95 -7.38
N ARG A 199 -5.92 -8.73 -7.93
CA ARG A 199 -6.02 -8.52 -9.38
C ARG A 199 -4.79 -9.02 -10.13
N LEU A 200 -3.59 -8.83 -9.57
CA LEU A 200 -2.37 -9.39 -10.14
C LEU A 200 -2.36 -10.92 -10.07
N GLY A 201 -2.76 -11.50 -8.94
CA GLY A 201 -2.87 -12.95 -8.77
C GLY A 201 -3.87 -13.59 -9.74
N LYS A 202 -5.03 -12.95 -9.96
CA LYS A 202 -6.00 -13.39 -10.98
C LYS A 202 -5.41 -13.33 -12.39
N SER A 203 -4.64 -12.29 -12.72
CA SER A 203 -3.96 -12.20 -14.03
C SER A 203 -2.86 -13.26 -14.22
N LEU A 204 -2.33 -13.79 -13.12
CA LEU A 204 -1.37 -14.90 -13.08
C LEU A 204 -2.04 -16.28 -13.00
N ASN A 205 -3.37 -16.35 -13.14
CA ASN A 205 -4.16 -17.58 -13.02
C ASN A 205 -4.03 -18.31 -11.66
N MET A 206 -3.76 -17.57 -10.58
CA MET A 206 -3.74 -18.13 -9.24
C MET A 206 -5.16 -18.45 -8.74
N MET A 207 -5.26 -19.45 -7.86
CA MET A 207 -6.53 -19.81 -7.23
C MET A 207 -6.95 -18.74 -6.22
N GLU A 208 -8.25 -18.50 -6.10
CA GLU A 208 -8.77 -17.46 -5.20
C GLU A 208 -8.40 -17.71 -3.73
N SER A 209 -8.36 -18.98 -3.31
CA SER A 209 -7.93 -19.39 -1.97
C SER A 209 -6.51 -18.96 -1.61
N GLN A 210 -5.65 -18.72 -2.61
CA GLN A 210 -4.27 -18.26 -2.42
C GLN A 210 -4.18 -16.72 -2.29
N LEU A 211 -5.27 -16.00 -2.57
CA LEU A 211 -5.29 -14.54 -2.68
C LEU A 211 -6.09 -13.86 -1.56
N THR A 212 -6.83 -14.60 -0.73
CA THR A 212 -7.73 -14.05 0.28
C THR A 212 -7.06 -13.73 1.61
N ASP A 213 -6.10 -14.56 2.03
CA ASP A 213 -5.67 -14.68 3.43
C ASP A 213 -4.16 -14.48 3.63
N HIS A 214 -3.53 -13.65 2.78
CA HIS A 214 -2.10 -13.36 2.89
C HIS A 214 -1.69 -12.67 4.19
N ARG A 215 -2.64 -12.16 5.00
CA ARG A 215 -2.37 -11.60 6.34
C ARG A 215 -2.67 -12.60 7.47
N ALA A 216 -3.19 -13.79 7.18
CA ALA A 216 -3.56 -14.76 8.19
C ALA A 216 -2.33 -15.30 8.93
N ALA A 217 -2.52 -15.59 10.22
CA ALA A 217 -1.47 -16.17 11.06
C ALA A 217 -1.09 -17.59 10.63
N PHE A 218 -2.01 -18.31 9.99
CA PHE A 218 -1.81 -19.66 9.45
C PHE A 218 -2.08 -19.63 7.94
N GLY A 219 -1.17 -20.18 7.13
CA GLY A 219 -1.29 -20.26 5.67
C GLY A 219 -1.04 -18.94 4.92
N GLY A 220 -0.93 -17.80 5.62
CA GLY A 220 -0.62 -16.52 5.00
C GLY A 220 0.80 -16.47 4.44
N ASP A 221 1.75 -17.15 5.08
CA ASP A 221 3.12 -17.34 4.60
C ASP A 221 3.16 -18.17 3.31
N GLU A 222 2.41 -19.28 3.25
CA GLU A 222 2.27 -20.09 2.04
C GLU A 222 1.67 -19.27 0.88
N SER A 223 0.61 -18.50 1.15
CA SER A 223 -0.02 -17.61 0.16
C SER A 223 0.97 -16.59 -0.40
N ARG A 224 1.78 -15.96 0.48
CA ARG A 224 2.84 -15.02 0.08
C ARG A 224 3.93 -15.72 -0.75
N ALA A 225 4.36 -16.90 -0.34
CA ALA A 225 5.40 -17.67 -1.03
C ALA A 225 4.96 -18.06 -2.44
N GLN A 226 3.75 -18.60 -2.59
CA GLN A 226 3.17 -18.98 -3.88
C GLN A 226 3.03 -17.77 -4.81
N PHE A 227 2.57 -16.63 -4.29
CA PHE A 227 2.44 -15.41 -5.08
C PHE A 227 3.79 -14.89 -5.58
N LEU A 228 4.79 -14.79 -4.69
CA LEU A 228 6.13 -14.32 -5.04
C LEU A 228 6.83 -15.25 -6.03
N GLN A 229 6.68 -16.56 -5.85
CA GLN A 229 7.22 -17.56 -6.77
C GLN A 229 6.57 -17.42 -8.16
N THR A 230 5.23 -17.31 -8.21
CA THR A 230 4.49 -17.14 -9.46
C THR A 230 4.89 -15.86 -10.19
N LEU A 231 5.11 -14.75 -9.47
CA LEU A 231 5.60 -13.51 -10.07
C LEU A 231 6.98 -13.66 -10.72
N ASN A 232 7.89 -14.36 -10.04
CA ASN A 232 9.25 -14.54 -10.51
C ASN A 232 9.30 -15.55 -11.68
N ASP A 233 8.52 -16.63 -11.62
CA ASP A 233 8.42 -17.64 -12.68
C ASP A 233 7.82 -17.10 -13.97
N ASN A 234 6.96 -16.07 -13.89
CA ASN A 234 6.40 -15.37 -15.04
C ASN A 234 7.21 -14.15 -15.47
N ASP A 235 8.44 -13.97 -14.95
CA ASP A 235 9.33 -12.83 -15.25
C ASP A 235 8.70 -11.44 -15.03
N ILE A 236 7.67 -11.35 -14.18
CA ILE A 236 6.94 -10.09 -13.93
C ILE A 236 7.74 -9.15 -13.04
N ALA A 237 8.36 -9.68 -12.00
CA ALA A 237 9.23 -8.95 -11.10
C ALA A 237 10.38 -9.85 -10.68
N PHE A 238 11.61 -9.37 -10.84
CA PHE A 238 12.77 -10.10 -10.38
C PHE A 238 12.98 -9.86 -8.88
N ILE A 239 12.96 -10.94 -8.12
CA ILE A 239 13.08 -10.91 -6.66
C ILE A 239 14.12 -11.95 -6.24
N TYR A 240 15.14 -11.51 -5.51
CA TYR A 240 16.14 -12.45 -4.97
C TYR A 240 15.50 -13.38 -3.93
N THR A 241 15.91 -14.65 -3.92
CA THR A 241 15.40 -15.68 -2.99
C THR A 241 15.47 -15.26 -1.52
N GLN A 242 16.53 -14.52 -1.14
CA GLN A 242 16.66 -13.99 0.22
C GLN A 242 15.55 -12.97 0.55
N ASP A 243 15.28 -12.04 -0.37
CA ASP A 243 14.28 -11.01 -0.15
C ASP A 243 12.85 -11.61 -0.26
N MET A 244 12.65 -12.66 -1.08
CA MET A 244 11.41 -13.46 -1.06
C MET A 244 11.17 -14.08 0.30
N LYS A 245 12.18 -14.76 0.89
CA LYS A 245 12.06 -15.37 2.23
C LYS A 245 11.67 -14.34 3.29
N HIS A 246 12.28 -13.15 3.24
CA HIS A 246 11.93 -12.06 4.14
C HIS A 246 10.47 -11.62 3.99
N MET A 247 9.96 -11.47 2.77
CA MET A 247 8.55 -11.13 2.54
C MET A 247 7.58 -12.26 2.93
N VAL A 248 7.99 -13.52 2.78
CA VAL A 248 7.20 -14.67 3.26
C VAL A 248 7.07 -14.65 4.78
N GLU A 249 8.16 -14.37 5.51
CA GLU A 249 8.16 -14.35 6.98
C GLU A 249 7.55 -13.06 7.57
N ASN A 250 7.59 -11.96 6.83
CA ASN A 250 7.15 -10.64 7.30
C ASN A 250 6.08 -10.02 6.40
N ASN A 251 4.83 -10.04 6.87
CA ASN A 251 3.69 -9.47 6.14
C ASN A 251 3.88 -7.99 5.78
N HIS A 252 4.51 -7.17 6.64
CA HIS A 252 4.72 -5.76 6.32
C HIS A 252 5.75 -5.57 5.20
N ALA A 253 6.74 -6.45 5.10
CA ALA A 253 7.69 -6.42 3.99
C ALA A 253 6.99 -6.74 2.66
N PHE A 254 6.10 -7.74 2.68
CA PHE A 254 5.28 -8.10 1.53
C PHE A 254 4.31 -6.98 1.10
N GLU A 255 3.63 -6.35 2.06
CA GLU A 255 2.75 -5.20 1.82
C GLU A 255 3.51 -4.00 1.25
N ALA A 256 4.71 -3.71 1.78
CA ALA A 256 5.58 -2.67 1.25
C ALA A 256 5.96 -2.95 -0.21
N PHE A 257 6.30 -4.20 -0.54
CA PHE A 257 6.54 -4.59 -1.93
C PHE A 257 5.32 -4.36 -2.82
N LEU A 258 4.13 -4.79 -2.41
CA LEU A 258 2.89 -4.59 -3.16
C LEU A 258 2.53 -3.10 -3.34
N CYS A 259 2.78 -2.25 -2.33
CA CYS A 259 2.67 -0.80 -2.45
C CYS A 259 3.57 -0.27 -3.58
N GLY A 260 4.85 -0.62 -3.54
CA GLY A 260 5.82 -0.20 -4.56
C GLY A 260 5.47 -0.74 -5.96
N PHE A 261 4.96 -1.97 -6.03
CA PHE A 261 4.48 -2.55 -7.29
C PHE A 261 3.24 -1.82 -7.84
N THR A 262 2.34 -1.39 -6.96
CA THR A 262 1.16 -0.60 -7.37
C THR A 262 1.57 0.79 -7.88
N ALA A 263 2.59 1.40 -7.29
CA ALA A 263 3.19 2.62 -7.81
C ALA A 263 3.78 2.44 -9.22
N PHE A 264 4.43 1.31 -9.49
CA PHE A 264 4.86 0.95 -10.84
C PHE A 264 3.67 0.81 -11.81
N LEU A 265 2.60 0.13 -11.40
CA LEU A 265 1.40 -0.02 -12.22
C LEU A 265 0.75 1.34 -12.53
N LYS A 266 0.69 2.25 -11.54
CA LYS A 266 0.21 3.61 -11.76
C LYS A 266 1.05 4.34 -12.81
N TYR A 267 2.37 4.25 -12.71
CA TYR A 267 3.28 4.85 -13.68
C TYR A 267 3.06 4.32 -15.10
N LYS A 268 2.73 3.03 -15.24
CA LYS A 268 2.36 2.40 -16.51
C LYS A 268 0.93 2.74 -16.98
N GLY A 269 0.13 3.42 -16.17
CA GLY A 269 -1.28 3.71 -16.46
C GLY A 269 -2.22 2.51 -16.30
N LEU A 270 -1.82 1.53 -15.48
CA LEU A 270 -2.53 0.26 -15.24
C LEU A 270 -3.29 0.24 -13.91
N THR A 271 -3.66 1.40 -13.36
CA THR A 271 -4.52 1.52 -12.18
C THR A 271 -5.91 2.05 -12.53
N GLU A 272 -6.89 1.71 -11.70
CA GLU A 272 -8.26 2.16 -11.88
C GLU A 272 -8.38 3.68 -11.73
N LYS A 273 -9.16 4.27 -12.63
CA LYS A 273 -9.50 5.69 -12.53
C LYS A 273 -10.67 5.90 -11.58
N LYS A 274 -10.62 7.01 -10.85
CA LYS A 274 -11.74 7.49 -10.04
C LYS A 274 -13.05 7.52 -10.87
N PRO A 275 -14.13 6.86 -10.41
CA PRO A 275 -15.40 6.81 -11.13
C PRO A 275 -16.01 8.20 -11.32
N LYS A 276 -16.74 8.39 -12.43
CA LYS A 276 -17.36 9.68 -12.77
C LYS A 276 -18.31 10.22 -11.69
N ASN A 277 -18.99 9.34 -10.97
CA ASN A 277 -19.97 9.68 -9.93
C ASN A 277 -19.36 9.75 -8.52
N PHE A 278 -18.04 9.64 -8.38
CA PHE A 278 -17.36 9.69 -7.07
C PHE A 278 -17.15 11.15 -6.63
N PRO A 279 -17.29 11.50 -5.33
CA PRO A 279 -17.19 12.89 -4.90
C PRO A 279 -15.82 13.50 -5.22
N LYS A 280 -15.80 14.70 -5.82
CA LYS A 280 -14.55 15.31 -6.34
C LYS A 280 -13.47 15.50 -5.27
N ASN A 281 -13.88 15.94 -4.08
CA ASN A 281 -12.98 16.28 -2.97
C ASN A 281 -12.58 15.09 -2.09
N GLU A 282 -13.04 13.88 -2.41
CA GLU A 282 -12.65 12.66 -1.70
C GLU A 282 -11.39 12.04 -2.30
N ASP A 283 -10.59 11.40 -1.45
CA ASP A 283 -9.38 10.71 -1.87
C ASP A 283 -9.68 9.51 -2.76
N TRP A 284 -8.71 9.16 -3.60
CA TRP A 284 -8.69 7.93 -4.37
C TRP A 284 -7.51 7.08 -3.95
N ILE A 285 -7.73 5.78 -3.88
CA ILE A 285 -6.69 4.79 -3.59
C ILE A 285 -6.33 4.13 -4.92
N GLU A 286 -5.04 3.95 -5.15
CA GLU A 286 -4.51 3.31 -6.33
C GLU A 286 -4.54 1.77 -6.16
N PHE A 287 -5.07 1.11 -7.19
CA PHE A 287 -5.11 -0.34 -7.29
C PHE A 287 -5.18 -0.73 -8.78
N PRO A 288 -4.73 -1.95 -9.16
CA PRO A 288 -4.64 -2.34 -10.57
C PRO A 288 -6.00 -2.36 -11.26
N THR A 289 -6.03 -2.19 -12.58
CA THR A 289 -7.25 -2.41 -13.38
C THR A 289 -7.76 -3.85 -13.29
N GLN A 290 -9.07 -4.06 -13.41
CA GLN A 290 -9.65 -5.41 -13.34
C GLN A 290 -9.14 -6.35 -14.44
N ASP A 291 -8.97 -5.83 -15.66
CA ASP A 291 -8.53 -6.60 -16.83
C ASP A 291 -7.00 -6.53 -17.05
N LEU A 292 -6.23 -6.50 -15.97
CA LEU A 292 -4.76 -6.43 -16.04
C LEU A 292 -4.22 -7.61 -16.86
N LYS A 293 -3.49 -7.33 -17.95
CA LYS A 293 -2.86 -8.37 -18.77
C LYS A 293 -1.35 -8.38 -18.54
N LEU A 294 -0.79 -9.56 -18.38
CA LEU A 294 0.65 -9.73 -18.11
C LEU A 294 1.55 -9.11 -19.20
N LYS A 295 1.08 -9.08 -20.45
CA LYS A 295 1.80 -8.46 -21.57
C LYS A 295 1.96 -6.93 -21.46
N ASP A 296 1.17 -6.29 -20.59
CA ASP A 296 1.19 -4.83 -20.41
C ASP A 296 2.23 -4.40 -19.35
N LEU A 297 2.78 -5.38 -18.60
CA LEU A 297 3.78 -5.21 -17.54
C LEU A 297 5.18 -4.98 -18.13
#